data_AF-A0A5P6VS01-F1
#
_entry.id   AF-A0A5P6VS01-F1
#
_cell.length_a   1.000
_cell.length_b   1.000
_cell.length_c   1.000
_cell.angle_alpha   90.00
_cell.angle_beta   90.00
_cell.angle_gamma   90.00
#
_symmetry.space_group_name_H-M   'P 1'
#
loop_
_entity.id
_entity.type
_entity.pdbx_description
1 polymer ?
#
loop_
_entity_poly.entity_id
_entity_poly.type
_entity_poly.pdbx_seq_one_letter_code
_entity_poly.pdbx_strand_id
1 'polypeptide(L)'
;MTYMDYVRHYFQMPQFLIFLLLAIVLMLVVFLVFYVYAKKTNKTGSKLEHEFYYLSERFYELIFSGGTIIGFMAAYYLINRFVTGGSFKVFWDSYKDYILLVFMIISILINSFLDHVVLRTEHLDDEAMASIRLTGMLYMIIIFAYIKFIYDDNNYDMFIAYFLTLMIGRFVYFDASFTDFLNCIKRAAANIPMMLMALAYLGIMCLYGYSNDYLLKHNGVITNIFFTHLFIIVAMFVTHFVVYAVVKSAVGRECGRRHESRRDSRGEYGRDAGRKSSRDANRKSHQSRERDEVLVEDFSDI
;
A
#
# COMPACT_ATOMS: atom_id res chain seq x y z
N MET A 1 26.94 17.91 18.26
CA MET A 1 26.23 18.63 17.19
C MET A 1 25.16 19.48 17.82
N THR A 2 25.05 20.74 17.40
CA THR A 2 23.91 21.59 17.76
C THR A 2 22.67 21.19 16.95
N TYR A 3 21.47 21.62 17.37
CA TYR A 3 20.24 21.39 16.60
C TYR A 3 20.36 21.87 15.14
N MET A 4 21.01 23.02 14.93
CA MET A 4 21.18 23.60 13.60
C MET A 4 22.10 22.77 12.71
N ASP A 5 23.15 22.15 13.27
CA ASP A 5 24.02 21.23 12.52
C ASP A 5 23.28 19.96 12.12
N TYR A 6 22.42 19.46 13.01
CA TYR A 6 21.58 18.29 12.75
C TYR A 6 20.63 18.56 11.57
N VAL A 7 19.90 19.68 11.58
CA VAL A 7 19.00 20.05 10.47
C VAL A 7 19.79 20.25 9.17
N ARG A 8 20.92 20.95 9.20
CA ARG A 8 21.73 21.19 7.99
C ARG A 8 22.25 19.90 7.36
N HIS A 9 22.58 18.89 8.16
CA HIS A 9 23.04 17.58 7.68
C HIS A 9 21.96 16.86 6.87
N TYR A 10 20.72 16.76 7.38
CA TYR A 10 19.64 16.08 6.65
C TYR A 10 19.10 16.86 5.45
N PHE A 11 19.20 18.19 5.44
CA PHE A 11 18.76 19.01 4.29
C PHE A 11 19.89 19.33 3.30
N GLN A 12 21.02 18.64 3.38
CA GLN A 12 22.14 18.87 2.48
C GLN A 12 21.83 18.36 1.07
N MET A 13 21.80 19.28 0.11
CA MET A 13 21.77 18.96 -1.32
C MET A 13 23.19 18.54 -1.76
N PRO A 14 23.36 17.49 -2.59
CA PRO A 14 22.35 16.77 -3.36
C PRO A 14 21.75 15.52 -2.69
N GLN A 15 22.28 15.10 -1.53
CA GLN A 15 21.95 13.81 -0.91
C GLN A 15 20.47 13.68 -0.54
N PHE A 16 19.86 14.77 -0.06
CA PHE A 16 18.42 14.83 0.21
C PHE A 16 17.57 14.43 -1.02
N LEU A 17 17.92 14.97 -2.20
CA LEU A 17 17.16 14.72 -3.43
C LEU A 17 17.37 13.28 -3.93
N ILE A 18 18.59 12.76 -3.83
CA ILE A 18 18.90 11.38 -4.21
C ILE A 18 18.13 10.40 -3.32
N PHE A 19 18.06 10.68 -2.01
CA PHE A 19 17.33 9.86 -1.06
C PHE A 19 15.82 9.89 -1.31
N LEU A 20 15.25 11.07 -1.62
CA LEU A 20 13.85 11.20 -2.04
C LEU A 20 13.57 10.46 -3.36
N LEU A 21 14.46 10.57 -4.34
CA LEU A 21 14.34 9.88 -5.62
C LEU A 21 14.36 8.36 -5.43
N LEU A 22 15.27 7.85 -4.59
CA LEU A 22 15.33 6.43 -4.23
C LEU A 22 14.00 5.98 -3.59
N ALA A 23 13.44 6.79 -2.67
CA ALA A 23 12.15 6.51 -2.07
C ALA A 23 11.07 6.38 -3.15
N ILE A 24 10.98 7.33 -4.08
CA ILE A 24 10.00 7.30 -5.18
C ILE A 24 10.18 6.06 -6.07
N VAL A 25 11.42 5.73 -6.45
CA VAL A 25 11.71 4.55 -7.29
C VAL A 25 11.28 3.26 -6.60
N LEU A 26 11.61 3.08 -5.31
CA LEU A 26 11.19 1.90 -4.57
C LEU A 26 9.67 1.84 -4.40
N MET A 27 8.99 2.97 -4.22
CA MET A 27 7.53 3.02 -4.19
C MET A 27 6.91 2.60 -5.53
N LEU A 28 7.49 3.02 -6.65
CA LEU A 28 7.05 2.58 -7.98
C LEU A 28 7.24 1.07 -8.18
N VAL A 29 8.32 0.49 -7.66
CA VAL A 29 8.54 -0.97 -7.67
C VAL A 29 7.45 -1.69 -6.86
N VAL A 30 7.09 -1.17 -5.68
CA VAL A 30 6.01 -1.74 -4.87
C VAL A 30 4.67 -1.71 -5.62
N PHE A 31 4.33 -0.59 -6.26
CA PHE A 31 3.11 -0.52 -7.08
C PHE A 31 3.16 -1.43 -8.31
N LEU A 32 4.33 -1.59 -8.94
CA LEU A 32 4.48 -2.54 -10.04
C LEU A 32 4.16 -3.97 -9.57
N VAL A 33 4.65 -4.36 -8.40
CA VAL A 33 4.33 -5.65 -7.78
C VAL A 33 2.82 -5.77 -7.54
N PHE A 34 2.18 -4.73 -6.99
CA PHE A 34 0.72 -4.72 -6.78
C PHE A 34 -0.07 -4.85 -8.08
N TYR A 35 0.35 -4.12 -9.12
CA TYR A 35 -0.28 -4.17 -10.44
C TYR A 35 -0.15 -5.56 -11.08
N VAL A 36 1.05 -6.15 -11.05
CA VAL A 36 1.30 -7.50 -11.59
C VAL A 36 0.50 -8.56 -10.82
N TYR A 37 0.45 -8.45 -9.49
CA TYR A 37 -0.35 -9.34 -8.64
C TYR A 37 -1.84 -9.23 -8.98
N ALA A 38 -2.38 -8.02 -8.99
CA ALA A 38 -3.79 -7.78 -9.30
C ALA A 38 -4.15 -8.24 -10.72
N LYS A 39 -3.26 -8.07 -11.70
CA LYS A 39 -3.44 -8.53 -13.10
C LYS A 39 -3.44 -10.05 -13.22
N LYS A 40 -2.60 -10.74 -12.42
CA LYS A 40 -2.57 -12.20 -12.39
C LYS A 40 -3.84 -12.79 -11.78
N THR A 41 -4.37 -12.16 -10.74
CA THR A 41 -5.58 -12.61 -10.04
C THR A 41 -6.86 -12.27 -10.80
N ASN A 42 -6.94 -11.10 -11.45
CA ASN A 42 -8.17 -10.60 -12.06
C ASN A 42 -8.04 -10.33 -13.57
N LYS A 43 -8.85 -11.02 -14.39
CA LYS A 43 -8.91 -10.86 -15.86
C LYS A 43 -9.86 -9.74 -16.34
N THR A 44 -10.46 -8.98 -15.42
CA THR A 44 -11.44 -7.93 -15.73
C THR A 44 -10.92 -6.60 -15.22
N GLY A 45 -10.86 -5.58 -16.09
CA GLY A 45 -10.25 -4.28 -15.78
C GLY A 45 -10.80 -3.60 -14.51
N SER A 46 -12.11 -3.65 -14.27
CA SER A 46 -12.71 -3.08 -13.05
C SER A 46 -12.31 -3.82 -11.75
N LYS A 47 -12.15 -5.15 -11.82
CA LYS A 47 -11.67 -5.93 -10.65
C LYS A 47 -10.16 -5.75 -10.41
N LEU A 48 -9.40 -5.56 -11.49
CA LEU A 48 -7.97 -5.23 -11.43
C LEU A 48 -7.75 -3.90 -10.70
N GLU A 49 -8.53 -2.88 -11.06
CA GLU A 49 -8.45 -1.55 -10.46
C GLU A 49 -8.77 -1.59 -8.96
N HIS A 50 -9.89 -2.23 -8.58
CA HIS A 50 -10.30 -2.34 -7.19
C HIS A 50 -9.25 -3.07 -6.33
N GLU A 51 -8.68 -4.17 -6.81
CA GLU A 51 -7.65 -4.92 -6.07
C GLU A 51 -6.33 -4.19 -5.95
N PHE A 52 -5.93 -3.42 -6.98
CA PHE A 52 -4.76 -2.56 -6.90
C PHE A 52 -4.94 -1.47 -5.83
N TYR A 53 -6.11 -0.82 -5.78
CA TYR A 53 -6.39 0.20 -4.76
C TYR A 53 -6.50 -0.40 -3.37
N TYR A 54 -7.19 -1.53 -3.24
CA TYR A 54 -7.27 -2.27 -1.99
C TYR A 54 -5.87 -2.60 -1.44
N LEU A 55 -4.96 -3.13 -2.26
CA LEU A 55 -3.61 -3.45 -1.83
C LEU A 55 -2.77 -2.21 -1.47
N SER A 56 -2.97 -1.11 -2.22
CA SER A 56 -2.28 0.16 -1.97
C SER A 56 -2.74 0.83 -0.68
N GLU A 57 -4.05 0.89 -0.42
CA GLU A 57 -4.60 1.44 0.83
C GLU A 57 -4.08 0.67 2.05
N ARG A 58 -4.02 -0.67 1.97
CA ARG A 58 -3.45 -1.50 3.05
C ARG A 58 -1.98 -1.23 3.31
N PHE A 59 -1.22 -1.00 2.25
CA PHE A 59 0.19 -0.64 2.36
C PHE A 59 0.35 0.71 3.05
N TYR A 60 -0.46 1.69 2.66
CA TYR A 60 -0.42 3.02 3.24
C TYR A 60 -0.78 3.02 4.72
N GLU A 61 -1.89 2.37 5.07
CA GLU A 61 -2.34 2.18 6.44
C GLU A 61 -1.23 1.57 7.31
N LEU A 62 -0.54 0.55 6.79
CA LEU A 62 0.56 -0.10 7.49
C LEU A 62 1.75 0.85 7.75
N ILE A 63 2.24 1.54 6.72
CA ILE A 63 3.38 2.47 6.82
C ILE A 63 3.04 3.65 7.73
N PHE A 64 1.81 4.13 7.63
CA PHE A 64 1.33 5.28 8.37
C PHE A 64 1.15 4.95 9.87
N SER A 65 0.56 3.79 10.16
CA SER A 65 0.40 3.30 11.54
C SER A 65 1.74 3.17 12.25
N GLY A 66 2.74 2.57 11.60
CA GLY A 66 4.11 2.47 12.12
C GLY A 66 4.83 3.81 12.19
N GLY A 67 4.64 4.66 11.17
CA GLY A 67 5.26 5.97 11.04
C GLY A 67 4.91 6.94 12.17
N THR A 68 3.64 6.98 12.60
CA THR A 68 3.22 7.85 13.72
C THR A 68 3.87 7.42 15.03
N ILE A 69 3.94 6.11 15.31
CA ILE A 69 4.55 5.57 16.54
C ILE A 69 6.04 5.91 16.58
N ILE A 70 6.74 5.65 15.48
CA ILE A 70 8.16 6.01 15.36
C ILE A 70 8.36 7.52 15.42
N GLY A 71 7.44 8.32 14.87
CA GLY A 71 7.50 9.77 14.90
C GLY A 71 7.42 10.36 16.29
N PHE A 72 6.47 9.92 17.12
CA PHE A 72 6.39 10.36 18.52
C PHE A 72 7.60 9.89 19.33
N MET A 73 8.09 8.69 19.06
CA MET A 73 9.28 8.14 19.71
C MET A 73 10.55 8.93 19.33
N ALA A 74 10.70 9.28 18.05
CA ALA A 74 11.77 10.13 17.55
C ALA A 74 11.68 11.55 18.11
N ALA A 75 10.48 12.13 18.19
CA ALA A 75 10.26 13.44 18.80
C ALA A 75 10.70 13.45 20.27
N TYR A 76 10.27 12.46 21.06
CA TYR A 76 10.72 12.31 22.45
C TYR A 76 12.25 12.17 22.53
N TYR A 77 12.83 11.30 21.69
CA TYR A 77 14.28 11.09 21.66
C TYR A 77 15.03 12.40 21.36
N LEU A 78 14.57 13.19 20.40
CA LEU A 78 15.17 14.48 20.04
C LEU A 78 15.03 15.51 21.16
N ILE A 79 13.87 15.59 21.82
CA ILE A 79 13.68 16.48 22.97
C ILE A 79 14.66 16.10 24.09
N ASN A 80 14.73 14.82 24.45
CA ASN A 80 15.65 14.32 25.46
C ASN A 80 17.12 14.60 25.10
N ARG A 81 17.46 14.55 23.80
CA ARG A 81 18.82 14.79 23.31
C ARG A 81 19.21 16.27 23.34
N PHE A 82 18.28 17.19 23.03
CA PHE A 82 18.57 18.61 22.88
C PHE A 82 18.27 19.46 24.13
N VAL A 83 17.47 18.94 25.07
CA VAL A 83 17.22 19.61 26.36
C VAL A 83 18.41 19.36 27.30
N THR A 84 19.44 20.20 27.17
CA THR A 84 20.70 20.03 27.92
C THR A 84 20.79 20.88 29.19
N GLY A 85 19.86 21.80 29.46
CA GLY A 85 19.86 22.62 30.69
C GLY A 85 18.61 23.46 30.92
N GLY A 86 18.48 24.04 32.12
CA GLY A 86 17.39 24.95 32.53
C GLY A 86 16.26 24.29 33.33
N SER A 87 15.28 25.09 33.78
CA SER A 87 14.13 24.64 34.56
C SER A 87 13.30 23.56 33.84
N PHE A 88 13.28 23.60 32.50
CA PHE A 88 12.63 22.59 31.67
C PHE A 88 13.30 21.22 31.74
N LYS A 89 14.64 21.16 31.90
CA LYS A 89 15.35 19.88 32.06
C LYS A 89 14.99 19.19 33.38
N VAL A 90 14.86 19.94 34.47
CA VAL A 90 14.48 19.39 35.78
C VAL A 90 13.07 18.79 35.74
N PHE A 91 12.13 19.51 35.10
CA PHE A 91 10.79 18.98 34.84
C PHE A 91 10.84 17.74 33.94
N TRP A 92 11.59 17.81 32.83
CA TRP A 92 11.74 16.71 31.89
C TRP A 92 12.28 15.46 32.58
N ASP A 93 13.40 15.55 33.29
CA ASP A 93 14.04 14.41 33.95
C ASP A 93 13.15 13.77 35.02
N SER A 94 12.28 14.56 35.67
CA SER A 94 11.34 14.08 36.68
C SER A 94 10.14 13.35 36.10
N TYR A 95 9.69 13.72 34.89
CA TYR A 95 8.47 13.19 34.27
C TYR A 95 8.68 12.47 32.93
N LYS A 96 9.92 12.31 32.48
CA LYS A 96 10.29 11.77 31.16
C LYS A 96 9.58 10.44 30.85
N ASP A 97 9.48 9.55 31.82
CA ASP A 97 8.87 8.23 31.70
C ASP A 97 7.35 8.32 31.48
N TYR A 98 6.68 9.19 32.24
CA TYR A 98 5.25 9.46 32.08
C TYR A 98 4.94 10.20 30.78
N ILE A 99 5.79 11.16 30.39
CA ILE A 99 5.67 11.90 29.14
C ILE A 99 5.82 10.95 27.94
N LEU A 100 6.75 10.00 28.00
CA LEU A 100 6.92 8.99 26.97
C LEU A 100 5.65 8.12 26.84
N LEU A 101 5.08 7.65 27.95
CA LEU A 101 3.84 6.89 27.93
C LEU A 101 2.70 7.71 27.29
N VAL A 102 2.56 8.99 27.65
CA VAL A 102 1.57 9.90 27.07
C VAL A 102 1.78 10.08 25.57
N PHE A 103 3.02 10.26 25.11
CA PHE A 103 3.35 10.39 23.68
C PHE A 103 2.94 9.15 22.90
N MET A 104 3.14 7.96 23.47
CA MET A 104 2.74 6.70 22.85
C MET A 104 1.22 6.54 22.79
N ILE A 105 0.49 6.94 23.84
CA ILE A 105 -0.99 6.96 23.83
C ILE A 105 -1.49 7.94 22.77
N ILE A 106 -0.93 9.16 22.73
CA ILE A 106 -1.28 10.18 21.73
C ILE A 106 -1.00 9.66 20.32
N SER A 107 0.11 8.97 20.09
CA SER A 107 0.41 8.35 18.79
C SER A 107 -0.68 7.37 18.36
N ILE A 108 -1.22 6.58 19.28
CA ILE A 108 -2.28 5.61 18.99
C ILE A 108 -3.59 6.33 18.67
N LEU A 109 -3.93 7.39 19.41
CA LEU A 109 -5.11 8.21 19.15
C LEU A 109 -5.01 8.96 17.82
N ILE A 110 -3.84 9.51 17.51
CA ILE A 110 -3.56 10.21 16.26
C ILE A 110 -3.62 9.24 15.09
N ASN A 111 -3.10 8.02 15.20
CA ASN A 111 -3.34 6.99 14.20
C ASN A 111 -4.84 6.83 13.96
N SER A 112 -5.62 6.57 15.02
CA SER A 112 -7.07 6.41 14.89
C SER A 112 -7.79 7.62 14.29
N PHE A 113 -7.28 8.84 14.49
CA PHE A 113 -7.82 10.06 13.89
C PHE A 113 -7.42 10.23 12.42
N LEU A 114 -6.16 9.96 12.08
CA LEU A 114 -5.64 10.06 10.72
C LEU A 114 -6.28 8.98 9.81
N ASP A 115 -6.64 7.82 10.36
CA ASP A 115 -7.42 6.81 9.62
C ASP A 115 -8.78 7.38 9.17
N HIS A 116 -9.41 8.25 9.98
CA HIS A 116 -10.70 8.85 9.61
C HIS A 116 -10.56 10.04 8.65
N VAL A 117 -9.46 10.79 8.74
CA VAL A 117 -9.28 12.07 8.03
C VAL A 117 -8.41 11.96 6.78
N VAL A 118 -7.29 11.23 6.86
CA VAL A 118 -6.26 11.16 5.80
C VAL A 118 -6.52 10.01 4.84
N LEU A 119 -6.93 8.86 5.36
CA LEU A 119 -7.24 7.67 4.59
C LEU A 119 -8.74 7.41 4.65
N ARG A 120 -9.54 8.20 3.92
CA ARG A 120 -10.96 7.83 3.72
C ARG A 120 -11.00 6.56 2.87
N THR A 121 -10.76 5.42 3.51
CA THR A 121 -10.72 4.09 2.93
C THR A 121 -12.12 3.70 2.54
N GLU A 122 -12.49 4.06 1.33
CA GLU A 122 -13.79 3.73 0.74
C GLU A 122 -13.94 2.21 0.51
N HIS A 123 -12.84 1.44 0.60
CA HIS A 123 -12.77 0.04 0.20
C HIS A 123 -12.29 -0.96 1.27
N LEU A 124 -11.91 -0.51 2.47
CA LEU A 124 -11.48 -1.40 3.56
C LEU A 124 -12.60 -1.60 4.58
N ASP A 125 -12.90 -2.86 4.86
CA ASP A 125 -13.83 -3.27 5.93
C ASP A 125 -13.19 -3.06 7.31
N ASP A 126 -14.00 -2.78 8.33
CA ASP A 126 -13.55 -2.48 9.71
C ASP A 126 -12.71 -3.63 10.31
N GLU A 127 -13.03 -4.87 9.95
CA GLU A 127 -12.27 -6.06 10.37
C GLU A 127 -10.89 -6.13 9.69
N ALA A 128 -10.79 -5.68 8.43
CA ALA A 128 -9.53 -5.62 7.70
C ALA A 128 -8.60 -4.54 8.29
N MET A 129 -9.17 -3.37 8.64
CA MET A 129 -8.49 -2.30 9.37
C MET A 129 -7.87 -2.79 10.68
N ALA A 130 -8.64 -3.50 11.51
CA ALA A 130 -8.14 -4.08 12.76
C ALA A 130 -6.97 -5.05 12.52
N SER A 131 -7.09 -5.92 11.50
CA SER A 131 -6.02 -6.85 11.14
C SER A 131 -4.74 -6.16 10.65
N ILE A 132 -4.86 -5.04 9.93
CA ILE A 132 -3.71 -4.26 9.44
C ILE A 132 -3.04 -3.55 10.60
N ARG A 133 -3.81 -3.01 11.55
CA ARG A 133 -3.29 -2.40 12.78
C ARG A 133 -2.51 -3.41 13.62
N LEU A 134 -3.00 -4.65 13.69
CA LEU A 134 -2.27 -5.77 14.29
C LEU A 134 -0.96 -6.06 13.56
N THR A 135 -1.00 -6.13 12.23
CA THR A 135 0.20 -6.28 11.40
C THR A 135 1.18 -5.12 11.58
N GLY A 136 0.70 -3.89 11.76
CA GLY A 136 1.51 -2.70 12.04
C GLY A 136 2.21 -2.77 13.40
N MET A 137 1.56 -3.33 14.42
CA MET A 137 2.24 -3.61 15.70
C MET A 137 3.34 -4.65 15.53
N LEU A 138 3.10 -5.73 14.76
CA LEU A 138 4.12 -6.75 14.48
C LEU A 138 5.30 -6.18 13.69
N TYR A 139 5.02 -5.34 12.69
CA TYR A 139 6.01 -4.58 11.93
C TYR A 139 6.93 -3.77 12.87
N MET A 140 6.32 -3.06 13.82
CA MET A 140 7.03 -2.27 14.83
C MET A 140 7.88 -3.13 15.77
N ILE A 141 7.38 -4.29 16.22
CA ILE A 141 8.16 -5.24 17.02
C ILE A 141 9.42 -5.68 16.28
N ILE A 142 9.31 -6.00 14.98
CA ILE A 142 10.46 -6.44 14.18
C ILE A 142 11.51 -5.33 14.06
N ILE A 143 11.08 -4.08 13.85
CA ILE A 143 11.99 -2.94 13.82
C ILE A 143 12.71 -2.78 15.16
N PHE A 144 12.00 -2.87 16.28
CA PHE A 144 12.59 -2.73 17.61
C PHE A 144 13.52 -3.87 17.98
N ALA A 145 13.15 -5.11 17.62
CA ALA A 145 14.02 -6.27 17.76
C ALA A 145 15.31 -6.08 16.95
N TYR A 146 15.21 -5.55 15.73
CA TYR A 146 16.37 -5.22 14.90
C TYR A 146 17.28 -4.16 15.54
N ILE A 147 16.70 -3.06 16.06
CA ILE A 147 17.48 -2.01 16.74
C ILE A 147 18.21 -2.59 17.97
N LYS A 148 17.52 -3.39 18.79
CA LYS A 148 18.12 -4.01 19.98
C LYS A 148 19.27 -4.96 19.61
N PHE A 149 19.11 -5.74 18.54
CA PHE A 149 20.12 -6.70 18.09
C PHE A 149 21.40 -6.03 17.60
N ILE A 150 21.31 -4.86 16.96
CA ILE A 150 22.47 -4.25 16.29
C ILE A 150 23.20 -3.17 17.11
N TYR A 151 22.52 -2.50 18.05
CA TYR A 151 23.14 -1.40 18.81
C TYR A 151 23.70 -1.80 20.18
N ASP A 152 23.38 -3.01 20.70
CA ASP A 152 23.86 -3.54 22.00
C ASP A 152 23.93 -2.48 23.13
N ASP A 153 22.96 -1.55 23.11
CA ASP A 153 22.90 -0.38 23.98
C ASP A 153 21.47 -0.22 24.50
N ASN A 154 21.36 -0.04 25.82
CA ASN A 154 20.11 0.06 26.55
C ASN A 154 19.37 1.39 26.35
N ASN A 155 19.95 2.32 25.57
CA ASN A 155 19.33 3.61 25.24
C ASN A 155 17.91 3.49 24.65
N TYR A 156 17.57 2.34 24.04
CA TYR A 156 16.26 2.10 23.46
C TYR A 156 15.34 1.20 24.27
N ASP A 157 15.84 0.54 25.33
CA ASP A 157 15.11 -0.49 26.07
C ASP A 157 13.84 0.06 26.71
N MET A 158 13.90 1.28 27.23
CA MET A 158 12.75 1.97 27.81
C MET A 158 11.64 2.17 26.76
N PHE A 159 11.99 2.60 25.55
CA PHE A 159 11.02 2.79 24.47
C PHE A 159 10.37 1.47 24.04
N ILE A 160 11.19 0.43 23.87
CA ILE A 160 10.73 -0.90 23.48
C ILE A 160 9.81 -1.47 24.58
N ALA A 161 10.17 -1.31 25.85
CA ALA A 161 9.37 -1.75 26.98
C ALA A 161 8.00 -1.06 27.00
N TYR A 162 7.94 0.29 26.90
CA TYR A 162 6.66 1.00 26.88
C TYR A 162 5.79 0.63 25.68
N PHE A 163 6.38 0.48 24.50
CA PHE A 163 5.64 0.01 23.33
C PHE A 163 5.08 -1.40 23.53
N LEU A 164 5.89 -2.34 24.00
CA LEU A 164 5.45 -3.71 24.30
C LEU A 164 4.38 -3.73 25.38
N THR A 165 4.50 -2.94 26.45
CA THR A 165 3.47 -2.83 27.49
C THR A 165 2.16 -2.29 26.94
N LEU A 166 2.17 -1.26 26.08
CA LEU A 166 0.96 -0.74 25.45
C LEU A 166 0.34 -1.74 24.47
N MET A 167 1.18 -2.48 23.75
CA MET A 167 0.75 -3.54 22.85
C MET A 167 0.13 -4.70 23.64
N ILE A 168 0.74 -5.13 24.74
CA ILE A 168 0.19 -6.13 25.65
C ILE A 168 -1.11 -5.62 26.26
N GLY A 169 -1.19 -4.36 26.70
CA GLY A 169 -2.44 -3.77 27.20
C GLY A 169 -3.58 -3.82 26.17
N ARG A 170 -3.26 -3.57 24.90
CA ARG A 170 -4.20 -3.75 23.79
C ARG A 170 -4.59 -5.23 23.62
N PHE A 171 -3.66 -6.16 23.77
CA PHE A 171 -3.96 -7.59 23.69
C PHE A 171 -4.76 -8.14 24.87
N VAL A 172 -4.52 -7.64 26.08
CA VAL A 172 -5.30 -7.98 27.28
C VAL A 172 -6.73 -7.46 27.16
N TYR A 173 -6.94 -6.29 26.54
CA TYR A 173 -8.31 -5.83 26.20
C TYR A 173 -9.03 -6.79 25.24
N PHE A 174 -8.31 -7.42 24.31
CA PHE A 174 -8.84 -8.46 23.41
C PHE A 174 -8.94 -9.86 24.06
N ASP A 175 -8.30 -10.10 25.22
CA ASP A 175 -8.26 -11.39 25.93
C ASP A 175 -9.64 -11.84 26.44
N ALA A 176 -10.58 -10.91 26.64
CA ALA A 176 -11.97 -11.25 26.89
C ALA A 176 -12.65 -12.02 25.71
N SER A 177 -12.03 -12.02 24.52
CA SER A 177 -12.45 -12.77 23.33
C SER A 177 -11.25 -13.37 22.57
N PHE A 178 -10.60 -14.37 23.15
CA PHE A 178 -9.46 -15.11 22.55
C PHE A 178 -9.72 -15.61 21.12
N THR A 179 -10.97 -15.92 20.78
CA THR A 179 -11.39 -16.36 19.44
C THR A 179 -11.23 -15.24 18.40
N ASP A 180 -11.61 -14.00 18.75
CA ASP A 180 -11.47 -12.85 17.87
C ASP A 180 -9.99 -12.49 17.66
N PHE A 181 -9.18 -12.67 18.70
CA PHE A 181 -7.73 -12.52 18.61
C PHE A 181 -7.09 -13.53 17.64
N LEU A 182 -7.41 -14.82 17.74
CA LEU A 182 -6.88 -15.83 16.83
C LEU A 182 -7.32 -15.59 15.38
N ASN A 183 -8.56 -15.15 15.17
CA ASN A 183 -9.06 -14.74 13.86
C ASN A 183 -8.30 -13.53 13.31
N CYS A 184 -8.02 -12.53 14.17
CA CYS A 184 -7.21 -11.37 13.82
C CYS A 184 -5.76 -11.77 13.47
N ILE A 185 -5.13 -12.67 14.23
CA ILE A 185 -3.78 -13.19 13.92
C ILE A 185 -3.78 -13.91 12.59
N LYS A 186 -4.76 -14.80 12.34
CA LYS A 186 -4.83 -15.55 11.08
C LYS A 186 -4.95 -14.62 9.88
N ARG A 187 -5.72 -13.52 10.02
CA ARG A 187 -5.84 -12.47 9.00
C ARG A 187 -4.59 -11.60 8.89
N ALA A 188 -3.96 -11.25 10.01
CA ALA A 188 -2.69 -10.54 10.02
C ALA A 188 -1.56 -11.39 9.39
N ALA A 189 -1.62 -12.72 9.53
CA ALA A 189 -0.72 -13.65 8.87
C ALA A 189 -0.87 -13.60 7.33
N ALA A 190 -2.09 -13.43 6.83
CA ALA A 190 -2.33 -13.17 5.39
C ALA A 190 -1.71 -11.85 4.92
N ASN A 191 -1.41 -10.92 5.84
CA ASN A 191 -0.80 -9.62 5.55
C ASN A 191 0.73 -9.63 5.74
N ILE A 192 1.33 -10.77 6.12
CA ILE A 192 2.79 -10.91 6.24
C ILE A 192 3.52 -10.49 4.96
N PRO A 193 3.05 -10.83 3.73
CA PRO A 193 3.72 -10.37 2.52
C PRO A 193 3.80 -8.84 2.43
N MET A 194 2.73 -8.14 2.84
CA MET A 194 2.68 -6.67 2.87
C MET A 194 3.65 -6.11 3.90
N MET A 195 3.69 -6.72 5.09
CA MET A 195 4.66 -6.36 6.13
C MET A 195 6.10 -6.55 5.66
N LEU A 196 6.39 -7.67 4.98
CA LEU A 196 7.73 -7.98 4.49
C LEU A 196 8.15 -6.97 3.39
N MET A 197 7.23 -6.58 2.51
CA MET A 197 7.49 -5.52 1.53
C MET A 197 7.77 -4.17 2.21
N ALA A 198 7.02 -3.80 3.24
CA ALA A 198 7.26 -2.58 4.02
C ALA A 198 8.62 -2.62 4.74
N LEU A 199 8.98 -3.75 5.34
CA LEU A 199 10.28 -3.95 5.98
C LEU A 199 11.43 -3.93 4.96
N ALA A 200 11.25 -4.55 3.80
CA ALA A 200 12.26 -4.53 2.74
C ALA A 200 12.47 -3.12 2.20
N TYR A 201 11.39 -2.36 1.98
CA TYR A 201 11.48 -0.96 1.54
C TYR A 201 12.21 -0.11 2.60
N LEU A 202 11.78 -0.17 3.86
CA LEU A 202 12.48 0.51 4.95
C LEU A 202 13.96 0.08 5.02
N GLY A 203 14.23 -1.22 4.94
CA GLY A 203 15.56 -1.81 5.04
C GLY A 203 16.49 -1.33 3.92
N ILE A 204 16.05 -1.35 2.67
CA ILE A 204 16.83 -0.87 1.53
C ILE A 204 17.16 0.62 1.68
N MET A 205 16.18 1.43 2.07
CA MET A 205 16.38 2.86 2.32
C MET A 205 17.39 3.11 3.44
N CYS A 206 17.26 2.40 4.56
CA CYS A 206 18.20 2.49 5.68
C CYS A 206 19.61 2.03 5.29
N LEU A 207 19.74 0.91 4.57
CA LEU A 207 21.03 0.40 4.08
C LEU A 207 21.72 1.44 3.20
N TYR A 208 21.01 1.99 2.21
CA TYR A 208 21.56 3.04 1.35
C TYR A 208 21.95 4.30 2.14
N GLY A 209 21.10 4.71 3.09
CA GLY A 209 21.34 5.88 3.92
C GLY A 209 22.56 5.74 4.83
N TYR A 210 22.80 4.56 5.41
CA TYR A 210 23.97 4.29 6.24
C TYR A 210 25.24 4.03 5.41
N SER A 211 25.13 3.48 4.19
CA SER A 211 26.27 3.27 3.28
C SER A 211 26.84 4.59 2.72
N ASN A 212 26.01 5.62 2.54
CA ASN A 212 26.44 6.93 2.05
C ASN A 212 26.67 7.96 3.17
N ASP A 213 26.73 7.53 4.44
CA ASP A 213 26.86 8.36 5.64
C ASP A 213 25.83 9.51 5.76
N TYR A 214 24.72 9.41 5.03
CA TYR A 214 23.61 10.35 5.10
C TYR A 214 22.83 10.16 6.41
N LEU A 215 22.58 8.90 6.81
CA LEU A 215 21.99 8.57 8.11
C LEU A 215 23.09 8.52 9.18
N LEU A 216 22.91 9.32 10.23
CA LEU A 216 23.89 9.46 11.31
C LEU A 216 23.97 8.17 12.15
N LYS A 217 25.13 7.49 12.11
CA LYS A 217 25.35 6.23 12.84
C LYS A 217 25.38 6.38 14.38
N HIS A 218 25.61 7.58 14.92
CA HIS A 218 25.80 7.79 16.35
C HIS A 218 24.48 8.15 17.07
N ASN A 219 23.94 7.19 17.84
CA ASN A 219 22.79 7.29 18.75
C ASN A 219 21.45 7.81 18.17
N GLY A 220 21.32 8.11 16.88
CA GLY A 220 20.11 8.68 16.27
C GLY A 220 19.23 7.69 15.51
N VAL A 221 19.28 6.40 15.84
CA VAL A 221 18.74 5.31 15.01
C VAL A 221 17.23 5.41 14.83
N ILE A 222 16.52 5.64 15.94
CA ILE A 222 15.08 5.88 15.92
C ILE A 222 14.75 7.08 15.03
N THR A 223 15.52 8.16 15.15
CA THR A 223 15.33 9.36 14.33
C THR A 223 15.64 9.11 12.86
N ASN A 224 16.66 8.32 12.54
CA ASN A 224 16.98 7.92 11.17
C ASN A 224 15.84 7.11 10.54
N ILE A 225 15.29 6.14 11.28
CA ILE A 225 14.17 5.34 10.83
C ILE A 225 12.93 6.22 10.66
N PHE A 226 12.72 7.21 11.55
CA PHE A 226 11.66 8.20 11.40
C PHE A 226 11.82 9.04 10.13
N PHE A 227 13.02 9.57 9.88
CA PHE A 227 13.29 10.31 8.64
C PHE A 227 13.03 9.46 7.42
N THR A 228 13.47 8.20 7.40
CA THR A 228 13.18 7.27 6.31
C THR A 228 11.68 7.07 6.14
N HIS A 229 10.90 6.90 7.22
CA HIS A 229 9.45 6.85 7.14
C HIS A 229 8.84 8.12 6.54
N LEU A 230 9.34 9.30 6.93
CA LEU A 230 8.88 10.56 6.37
C LEU A 230 9.10 10.62 4.84
N PHE A 231 10.27 10.19 4.36
CA PHE A 231 10.53 10.10 2.92
C PHE A 231 9.61 9.10 2.22
N ILE A 232 9.32 7.95 2.83
CA ILE A 232 8.37 6.97 2.30
C ILE A 232 6.97 7.58 2.23
N ILE A 233 6.50 8.28 3.26
CA ILE A 233 5.19 8.94 3.29
C ILE A 233 5.09 10.02 2.19
N VAL A 234 6.14 10.84 2.03
CA VAL A 234 6.20 11.84 0.95
C VAL A 234 6.19 11.15 -0.42
N ALA A 235 6.98 10.10 -0.61
CA ALA A 235 7.02 9.33 -1.85
C ALA A 235 5.65 8.72 -2.17
N MET A 236 4.96 8.15 -1.17
CA MET A 236 3.59 7.65 -1.28
C MET A 236 2.64 8.74 -1.76
N PHE A 237 2.66 9.92 -1.15
CA PHE A 237 1.78 11.02 -1.53
C PHE A 237 2.03 11.48 -2.98
N VAL A 238 3.29 11.66 -3.37
CA VAL A 238 3.67 12.07 -4.73
C VAL A 238 3.28 11.02 -5.77
N THR A 239 3.58 9.75 -5.49
CA THR A 239 3.34 8.66 -6.44
C THR A 239 1.88 8.27 -6.53
N HIS A 240 1.09 8.44 -5.46
CA HIS A 240 -0.35 8.20 -5.46
C HIS A 240 -1.03 8.93 -6.62
N PHE A 241 -0.86 10.24 -6.78
CA PHE A 241 -1.49 10.99 -7.87
C PHE A 241 -1.09 10.48 -9.27
N VAL A 242 0.20 10.20 -9.47
CA VAL A 242 0.74 9.80 -10.77
C VAL A 242 0.28 8.40 -11.16
N VAL A 243 0.45 7.44 -10.25
CA VAL A 243 0.17 6.02 -10.52
C VAL A 243 -1.32 5.77 -10.64
N TYR A 244 -2.14 6.42 -9.81
CA TYR A 244 -3.61 6.30 -9.89
C TYR A 244 -4.13 6.77 -11.25
N ALA A 245 -3.62 7.89 -11.77
CA ALA A 245 -3.95 8.39 -13.09
C ALA A 245 -3.53 7.40 -14.20
N VAL A 246 -2.33 6.82 -14.10
CA VAL A 246 -1.81 5.85 -15.07
C VAL A 246 -2.64 4.57 -15.07
N VAL A 247 -2.94 3.99 -13.90
CA VAL A 247 -3.71 2.74 -13.77
C VAL A 247 -5.12 2.93 -14.31
N LYS A 248 -5.81 4.01 -13.93
CA LYS A 248 -7.14 4.34 -14.47
C LYS A 248 -7.13 4.46 -15.99
N SER A 249 -6.11 5.12 -16.57
CA SER A 249 -5.97 5.25 -18.02
C SER A 249 -5.70 3.90 -18.74
N ALA A 250 -4.99 2.99 -18.09
CA ALA A 250 -4.65 1.68 -18.63
C ALA A 250 -5.87 0.76 -18.63
N VAL A 251 -6.62 0.75 -17.53
CA VAL A 251 -7.86 -0.04 -17.36
C VAL A 251 -8.94 0.43 -18.34
N GLY A 252 -9.11 1.75 -18.51
CA GLY A 252 -10.05 2.31 -19.49
C GLY A 252 -9.75 1.88 -20.93
N ARG A 253 -8.46 1.86 -21.31
CA ARG A 253 -8.03 1.39 -22.64
C ARG A 253 -8.27 -0.09 -22.87
N GLU A 254 -8.04 -0.94 -21.88
CA GLU A 254 -8.33 -2.38 -21.99
C GLU A 254 -9.84 -2.67 -22.10
N CYS A 255 -10.68 -1.92 -21.36
CA CYS A 255 -12.13 -2.05 -21.46
C CYS A 255 -12.64 -1.65 -22.86
N GLY A 256 -12.13 -0.53 -23.40
CA GLY A 256 -12.44 -0.07 -24.76
C GLY A 256 -12.10 -1.12 -25.83
N ARG A 257 -10.86 -1.65 -25.82
CA ARG A 257 -10.43 -2.68 -26.79
C ARG A 257 -11.27 -3.96 -26.71
N ARG A 258 -11.68 -4.38 -25.51
CA ARG A 258 -12.50 -5.59 -25.33
C ARG A 258 -13.93 -5.38 -25.83
N HIS A 259 -14.45 -4.17 -25.74
CA HIS A 259 -15.77 -3.80 -26.26
C HIS A 259 -15.76 -3.67 -27.79
N GLU A 260 -14.68 -3.13 -28.36
CA GLU A 260 -14.44 -3.04 -29.80
C GLU A 260 -14.28 -4.43 -30.43
N SER A 261 -13.43 -5.29 -29.85
CA SER A 261 -13.27 -6.68 -30.29
C SER A 261 -14.58 -7.49 -30.20
N ARG A 262 -15.40 -7.29 -29.15
CA ARG A 262 -16.74 -7.90 -29.06
C ARG A 262 -17.72 -7.36 -30.10
N ARG A 263 -17.63 -6.07 -30.47
CA ARG A 263 -18.44 -5.48 -31.54
C ARG A 263 -18.05 -6.03 -32.90
N ASP A 264 -16.75 -6.12 -33.21
CA ASP A 264 -16.27 -6.69 -34.47
C ASP A 264 -16.65 -8.17 -34.60
N SER A 265 -16.46 -8.98 -33.56
CA SER A 265 -16.88 -10.39 -33.60
C SER A 265 -18.40 -10.56 -33.76
N ARG A 266 -19.23 -9.68 -33.17
CA ARG A 266 -20.68 -9.67 -33.43
C ARG A 266 -21.03 -9.17 -34.83
N GLY A 267 -20.30 -8.20 -35.35
CA GLY A 267 -20.47 -7.66 -36.70
C GLY A 267 -20.10 -8.68 -37.78
N GLU A 268 -19.04 -9.45 -37.58
CA GLU A 268 -18.64 -10.57 -38.45
C GLU A 268 -19.67 -11.71 -38.40
N TYR A 269 -20.08 -12.16 -37.21
CA TYR A 269 -21.11 -13.20 -37.10
C TYR A 269 -22.44 -12.78 -37.72
N GLY A 270 -22.85 -11.52 -37.56
CA GLY A 270 -24.05 -10.97 -38.18
C GLY A 270 -23.95 -10.88 -39.71
N ARG A 271 -22.78 -10.50 -40.25
CA ARG A 271 -22.54 -10.47 -41.70
C ARG A 271 -22.50 -11.85 -42.32
N ASP A 272 -21.89 -12.84 -41.68
CA ASP A 272 -21.82 -14.20 -42.19
C ASP A 272 -23.17 -14.93 -42.12
N ALA A 273 -23.96 -14.69 -41.07
CA ALA A 273 -25.33 -15.18 -40.98
C ALA A 273 -26.23 -14.57 -42.08
N GLY A 274 -26.11 -13.25 -42.31
CA GLY A 274 -26.84 -12.55 -43.38
C GLY A 274 -26.46 -13.00 -44.80
N ARG A 275 -25.15 -13.26 -45.04
CA ARG A 275 -24.66 -13.79 -46.33
C ARG A 275 -25.12 -15.23 -46.60
N LYS A 276 -25.13 -16.11 -45.58
CA LYS A 276 -25.67 -17.47 -45.73
C LYS A 276 -27.17 -17.46 -46.01
N SER A 277 -27.94 -16.67 -45.26
CA SER A 277 -29.38 -16.56 -45.46
C SER A 277 -29.75 -16.02 -46.85
N SER A 278 -29.02 -15.01 -47.36
CA SER A 278 -29.26 -14.48 -48.71
C SER A 278 -28.88 -15.45 -49.82
N ARG A 279 -27.81 -16.24 -49.65
CA ARG A 279 -27.43 -17.29 -50.60
C ARG A 279 -28.45 -18.42 -50.65
N ASP A 280 -28.97 -18.85 -49.50
CA ASP A 280 -29.99 -19.90 -49.44
C ASP A 280 -31.34 -19.43 -50.00
N ALA A 281 -31.71 -18.16 -49.80
CA ALA A 281 -32.92 -17.58 -50.39
C ALA A 281 -32.83 -17.52 -51.93
N ASN A 282 -31.68 -17.09 -52.47
CA ASN A 282 -31.48 -16.98 -53.92
C ASN A 282 -31.38 -18.35 -54.60
N ARG A 283 -30.90 -19.38 -53.88
CA ARG A 283 -30.87 -20.76 -54.38
C ARG A 283 -32.28 -21.36 -54.43
N LYS A 284 -33.14 -21.06 -53.44
CA LYS A 284 -34.54 -21.50 -53.44
C LYS A 284 -35.35 -20.83 -54.55
N SER A 285 -35.14 -19.55 -54.85
CA SER A 285 -35.85 -18.88 -55.94
C SER A 285 -35.47 -19.40 -57.33
N HIS A 286 -34.21 -19.77 -57.55
CA HIS A 286 -33.80 -20.43 -58.80
C HIS A 286 -34.42 -21.82 -58.95
N GLN A 287 -34.47 -22.59 -57.86
CA GLN A 287 -35.01 -23.95 -57.87
C GLN A 287 -36.56 -23.99 -57.97
N SER A 288 -37.24 -22.90 -57.62
CA SER A 288 -38.68 -22.72 -57.90
C SER A 288 -38.93 -22.34 -59.35
N ARG A 289 -38.10 -21.47 -59.95
CA ARG A 289 -38.21 -21.09 -61.36
C ARG A 289 -37.98 -22.25 -62.34
N GLU A 290 -36.99 -23.10 -62.09
CA GLU A 290 -36.78 -24.31 -62.91
C GLU A 290 -37.95 -25.30 -62.79
N ARG A 291 -38.62 -25.35 -61.63
CA ARG A 291 -39.75 -26.26 -61.41
C ARG A 291 -41.03 -25.79 -62.10
N ASP A 292 -41.21 -24.47 -62.22
CA ASP A 292 -42.31 -23.87 -62.97
C ASP A 292 -42.07 -23.93 -64.48
N GLU A 293 -40.83 -23.86 -64.97
CA GLU A 293 -40.50 -24.08 -66.40
C GLU A 293 -40.74 -25.55 -66.82
N VAL A 294 -40.39 -26.53 -65.98
CA VAL A 294 -40.63 -27.96 -66.27
C VAL A 294 -42.13 -28.32 -66.25
N LEU A 295 -42.95 -27.63 -65.45
CA LEU A 295 -44.40 -27.86 -65.40
C LEU A 295 -45.16 -27.23 -66.59
N VAL A 296 -44.56 -26.30 -67.33
CA VAL A 296 -45.18 -25.67 -68.50
C VAL A 296 -44.90 -26.47 -69.79
N GLU A 297 -43.76 -27.17 -69.88
CA GLU A 297 -43.49 -28.09 -71.01
C GLU A 297 -44.35 -29.37 -70.98
N ASP A 298 -44.77 -29.84 -69.80
CA ASP A 298 -45.54 -31.09 -69.66
C ASP A 298 -47.06 -30.92 -69.94
N PHE A 299 -47.52 -29.68 -70.19
CA PHE A 299 -48.93 -29.37 -70.52
C PHE A 299 -49.14 -28.93 -71.98
N SER A 300 -48.11 -28.96 -72.84
CA SER A 300 -48.23 -28.63 -74.26
C SER A 300 -48.45 -29.83 -75.20
N ASP A 301 -48.58 -31.05 -74.66
CA ASP A 301 -48.80 -32.29 -75.44
C ASP A 301 -50.16 -32.96 -75.15
N ILE A 302 -51.25 -32.18 -75.09
CA ILE A 302 -52.64 -32.69 -75.17
C ILE A 302 -53.40 -31.99 -76.29
#